data_AF-A0A1V6KG30-F1
#
_entry.id   AF-A0A1V6KG30-F1
#
_cell.length_a   1.000
_cell.length_b   1.000
_cell.length_c   1.000
_cell.angle_alpha   90.00
_cell.angle_beta   90.00
_cell.angle_gamma   90.00
#
_symmetry.space_group_name_H-M   'P 1'
#
loop_
_entity.id
_entity.type
_entity.pdbx_description
1 polymer ?
#
loop_
_entity_poly.entity_id
_entity_poly.type
_entity_poly.pdbx_seq_one_letter_code
_entity_poly.pdbx_strand_id
1 'polypeptide(L)'
;MASGDFIEFPIEATNTRPLSVTICWTDPPGTPPAASVDPTNRMLINDLDLRLIRGSTTNLPWVLDPNNRTAAATTADNVRDNVEQVFIGSPTTGTYTVRVTHKGDLLNDTNAVSDQRVSIIISGNLAQPAPALAFTSITQVSSNIVALKWESVVGRVYQVDYRDDVASGAWQAATGEISATKTNVTVALTMPSGVPNRFFRLAQLR
;
A
#
# COMPACT_ATOMS: atom_id res chain seq x y z
N MET A 1 -3.36 2.40 4.37
CA MET A 1 -3.99 3.08 3.23
C MET A 1 -5.21 3.84 3.76
N ALA A 2 -5.53 4.99 3.20
CA ALA A 2 -6.71 5.77 3.59
C ALA A 2 -7.89 5.51 2.62
N SER A 3 -9.12 5.87 3.01
CA SER A 3 -10.28 5.77 2.12
C SER A 3 -10.06 6.54 0.81
N GLY A 4 -10.34 5.89 -0.31
CA GLY A 4 -10.12 6.39 -1.66
C GLY A 4 -8.69 6.19 -2.19
N ASP A 5 -7.76 5.69 -1.37
CA ASP A 5 -6.40 5.36 -1.79
C ASP A 5 -6.28 3.89 -2.25
N PHE A 6 -5.18 3.58 -2.92
CA PHE A 6 -4.82 2.22 -3.30
C PHE A 6 -3.31 2.03 -3.19
N ILE A 7 -2.91 0.78 -2.98
CA ILE A 7 -1.50 0.37 -3.04
C ILE A 7 -1.22 -0.22 -4.42
N GLU A 8 -0.17 0.24 -5.08
CA GLU A 8 0.25 -0.30 -6.36
C GLU A 8 1.77 -0.23 -6.57
N PHE A 9 2.34 -1.36 -6.98
CA PHE A 9 3.75 -1.44 -7.35
C PHE A 9 4.03 -2.64 -8.27
N PRO A 10 5.05 -2.55 -9.13
CA PRO A 10 5.49 -3.66 -9.95
C PRO A 10 6.33 -4.65 -9.15
N ILE A 11 6.28 -5.91 -9.56
CA ILE A 11 7.23 -6.95 -9.19
C ILE A 11 7.66 -7.72 -10.43
N GLU A 12 8.90 -8.20 -10.44
CA GLU A 12 9.41 -9.05 -11.51
C GLU A 12 9.30 -10.53 -11.14
N ALA A 13 8.85 -11.36 -12.07
CA ALA A 13 8.73 -12.80 -11.87
C ALA A 13 9.47 -13.58 -12.97
N THR A 14 9.82 -14.84 -12.66
CA THR A 14 10.38 -15.78 -13.64
C THR A 14 9.57 -17.06 -13.64
N ASN A 15 9.55 -17.75 -14.77
CA ASN A 15 8.93 -19.07 -14.92
C ASN A 15 9.69 -20.22 -14.21
N THR A 16 10.66 -19.92 -13.34
CA THR A 16 11.49 -20.93 -12.66
C THR A 16 10.97 -21.31 -11.27
N ARG A 17 10.03 -20.54 -10.72
CA ARG A 17 9.44 -20.77 -9.40
C ARG A 17 8.00 -20.25 -9.35
N PRO A 18 7.12 -20.81 -8.51
CA PRO A 18 5.79 -20.26 -8.27
C PRO A 18 5.88 -18.83 -7.74
N LEU A 19 4.87 -18.01 -8.04
CA LEU A 19 4.71 -16.66 -7.53
C LEU A 19 3.49 -16.60 -6.62
N SER A 20 3.66 -16.03 -5.43
CA SER A 20 2.54 -15.76 -4.53
C SER A 20 2.62 -14.36 -3.93
N VAL A 21 1.48 -13.69 -3.84
CA VAL A 21 1.31 -12.45 -3.10
C VAL A 21 0.21 -12.68 -2.07
N THR A 22 0.51 -12.39 -0.82
CA THR A 22 -0.44 -12.48 0.29
C THR A 22 -0.56 -11.14 0.95
N ILE A 23 -1.79 -10.69 1.19
CA ILE A 23 -2.08 -9.56 2.06
C ILE A 23 -2.81 -10.05 3.31
N CYS A 24 -2.56 -9.38 4.43
CA CYS A 24 -3.37 -9.54 5.63
C CYS A 24 -3.52 -8.21 6.36
N TRP A 25 -4.64 -8.05 7.04
CA TRP A 25 -4.92 -6.85 7.83
C TRP A 25 -5.64 -7.21 9.12
N THR A 26 -5.41 -6.40 10.15
CA THR A 26 -6.21 -6.44 11.38
C THR A 26 -7.49 -5.67 11.09
N ASP A 27 -8.56 -6.40 10.79
CA ASP A 27 -9.88 -5.84 10.51
C ASP A 27 -10.53 -5.32 11.80
N PRO A 28 -11.28 -4.20 11.76
CA PRO A 28 -12.09 -3.78 12.90
C PRO A 28 -13.07 -4.87 13.34
N PRO A 29 -13.47 -4.90 14.62
CA PRO A 29 -14.42 -5.89 15.10
C PRO A 29 -15.78 -5.74 14.41
N GLY A 30 -16.22 -6.79 13.72
CA GLY A 30 -17.57 -6.90 13.21
C GLY A 30 -18.61 -7.17 14.32
N THR A 31 -19.89 -7.08 13.97
CA THR A 31 -21.00 -7.38 14.90
C THR A 31 -21.27 -8.88 14.96
N PRO A 32 -21.05 -9.56 16.10
CA PRO A 32 -21.32 -10.98 16.21
C PRO A 32 -22.83 -11.27 16.05
N PRO A 33 -23.22 -12.30 15.29
CA PRO A 33 -24.61 -12.75 15.27
C PRO A 33 -24.99 -13.41 16.61
N ALA A 34 -26.29 -13.72 16.77
CA ALA A 34 -26.74 -14.53 17.89
C ALA A 34 -25.99 -15.88 17.93
N ALA A 35 -25.76 -16.39 19.15
CA ALA A 35 -25.01 -17.62 19.37
C ALA A 35 -25.63 -18.79 18.60
N SER A 36 -24.83 -19.41 17.74
CA SER A 36 -25.20 -20.56 16.91
C SER A 36 -23.93 -21.32 16.51
N VAL A 37 -24.09 -22.56 16.04
CA VAL A 37 -22.97 -23.36 15.52
C VAL A 37 -22.67 -22.90 14.10
N ASP A 38 -21.41 -22.54 13.83
CA ASP A 38 -20.88 -22.13 12.52
C ASP A 38 -21.75 -21.11 11.76
N PRO A 39 -22.05 -19.92 12.33
CA PRO A 39 -22.82 -18.90 11.63
C PRO A 39 -22.12 -18.47 10.33
N THR A 40 -22.89 -18.33 9.25
CA THR A 40 -22.37 -17.95 7.92
C THR A 40 -22.33 -16.43 7.68
N ASN A 41 -22.73 -15.65 8.69
CA ASN A 41 -22.71 -14.19 8.67
C ASN A 41 -21.30 -13.68 8.37
N ARG A 42 -21.20 -12.67 7.52
CA ARG A 42 -19.94 -11.99 7.23
C ARG A 42 -19.60 -11.07 8.40
N MET A 43 -18.37 -11.16 8.89
CA MET A 43 -17.85 -10.30 9.96
C MET A 43 -16.81 -9.29 9.46
N LEU A 44 -16.43 -9.38 8.19
CA LEU A 44 -15.48 -8.47 7.56
C LEU A 44 -16.07 -7.05 7.47
N ILE A 45 -15.34 -6.07 7.98
CA ILE A 45 -15.69 -4.65 7.96
C ILE A 45 -14.98 -3.94 6.81
N ASN A 46 -13.65 -3.99 6.78
CA ASN A 46 -12.85 -3.39 5.72
C ASN A 46 -12.55 -4.45 4.65
N ASP A 47 -13.25 -4.33 3.52
CA ASP A 47 -13.09 -5.22 2.36
C ASP A 47 -11.95 -4.69 1.47
N LEU A 48 -10.77 -5.30 1.60
CA LEU A 48 -9.60 -5.05 0.74
C LEU A 48 -9.54 -6.09 -0.39
N ASP A 49 -9.22 -5.64 -1.61
CA ASP A 49 -9.12 -6.49 -2.80
C ASP A 49 -7.68 -6.51 -3.33
N LEU A 50 -7.04 -7.68 -3.29
CA LEU A 50 -5.76 -7.99 -3.93
C LEU A 50 -5.99 -8.43 -5.37
N ARG A 51 -5.21 -7.85 -6.27
CA ARG A 51 -5.11 -8.25 -7.67
C ARG A 51 -3.64 -8.36 -8.08
N LEU A 52 -3.32 -9.40 -8.84
CA LEU A 52 -2.01 -9.54 -9.48
C LEU A 52 -2.18 -9.52 -11.00
N ILE A 53 -1.77 -8.41 -11.61
CA ILE A 53 -2.14 -8.05 -12.99
C ILE A 53 -0.93 -8.18 -13.90
N ARG A 54 -1.12 -8.76 -15.11
CA ARG A 54 -0.12 -8.77 -16.18
C ARG A 54 -0.81 -8.59 -17.53
N GLY A 55 -0.54 -7.49 -18.23
CA GLY A 55 -1.24 -7.16 -19.47
C GLY A 55 -2.75 -7.06 -19.23
N SER A 56 -3.54 -7.85 -19.96
CA SER A 56 -5.00 -7.96 -19.78
C SER A 56 -5.44 -9.02 -18.76
N THR A 57 -4.52 -9.80 -18.21
CA THR A 57 -4.83 -10.87 -17.25
C THR A 57 -4.81 -10.33 -15.82
N THR A 58 -5.90 -10.54 -15.10
CA THR A 58 -6.03 -10.25 -13.68
C THR A 58 -6.17 -11.58 -12.92
N ASN A 59 -5.21 -11.86 -12.04
CA ASN A 59 -5.26 -13.03 -11.16
C ASN A 59 -5.93 -12.63 -9.84
N LEU A 60 -6.89 -13.44 -9.40
CA LEU A 60 -7.75 -13.21 -8.24
C LEU A 60 -7.31 -14.08 -7.05
N PRO A 61 -7.65 -13.66 -5.81
CA PRO A 61 -7.30 -14.43 -4.63
C PRO A 61 -8.12 -15.71 -4.53
N TRP A 62 -7.62 -16.66 -3.73
CA TRP A 62 -8.36 -17.86 -3.39
C TRP A 62 -9.61 -17.54 -2.53
N VAL A 63 -10.68 -18.28 -2.79
CA VAL A 63 -11.93 -18.29 -2.02
C VAL A 63 -12.35 -19.73 -1.74
N LEU A 64 -12.97 -19.94 -0.57
CA LEU A 64 -13.58 -21.22 -0.19
C LEU A 64 -15.11 -21.07 -0.18
N ASP A 65 -15.83 -22.06 -0.69
CA ASP A 65 -17.30 -22.09 -0.56
C ASP A 65 -17.70 -22.49 0.87
N PRO A 66 -18.32 -21.60 1.67
CA PRO A 66 -18.73 -21.93 3.03
C PRO A 66 -19.81 -23.01 3.08
N ASN A 67 -20.57 -23.22 2.00
CA ASN A 67 -21.57 -24.28 1.92
C ASN A 67 -20.98 -25.63 1.52
N ASN A 68 -19.74 -25.65 1.01
CA ASN A 68 -19.06 -26.86 0.58
C ASN A 68 -17.55 -26.81 0.89
N ARG A 69 -17.23 -26.85 2.18
CA ARG A 69 -15.87 -26.68 2.71
C ARG A 69 -14.88 -27.79 2.33
N THR A 70 -15.37 -28.92 1.82
CA THR A 70 -14.53 -30.05 1.38
C THR A 70 -14.18 -29.99 -0.11
N ALA A 71 -14.84 -29.12 -0.88
CA ALA A 71 -14.47 -28.87 -2.27
C ALA A 71 -13.14 -28.10 -2.34
N ALA A 72 -12.42 -28.28 -3.46
CA ALA A 72 -11.23 -27.48 -3.74
C ALA A 72 -11.59 -25.99 -3.81
N ALA A 73 -10.73 -25.14 -3.23
CA ALA A 73 -10.84 -23.69 -3.35
C ALA A 73 -10.79 -23.25 -4.83
N THR A 74 -11.46 -22.15 -5.13
CA THR A 74 -11.44 -21.50 -6.45
C THR A 74 -10.92 -20.07 -6.30
N THR A 75 -10.83 -19.31 -7.38
CA THR A 75 -10.42 -17.90 -7.32
C THR A 75 -11.59 -16.98 -7.64
N ALA A 76 -11.82 -15.97 -6.81
CA ALA A 76 -12.85 -14.95 -7.02
C ALA A 76 -12.55 -13.73 -6.15
N ASP A 77 -13.43 -12.71 -6.19
CA ASP A 77 -13.41 -11.64 -5.19
C ASP A 77 -13.69 -12.24 -3.80
N ASN A 78 -12.73 -12.12 -2.88
CA ASN A 78 -12.92 -12.55 -1.51
C ASN A 78 -13.62 -11.43 -0.73
N VAL A 79 -14.69 -11.78 -0.04
CA VAL A 79 -15.59 -10.84 0.64
C VAL A 79 -15.85 -11.28 2.08
N ARG A 80 -15.00 -12.18 2.60
CA ARG A 80 -15.18 -12.84 3.89
C ARG A 80 -13.92 -12.80 4.73
N ASP A 81 -12.75 -12.98 4.11
CA ASP A 81 -11.49 -13.15 4.83
C ASP A 81 -10.69 -11.84 4.88
N ASN A 82 -10.04 -11.58 6.01
CA ASN A 82 -9.06 -10.50 6.17
C ASN A 82 -7.64 -10.91 5.77
N VAL A 83 -7.54 -12.00 5.01
CA VAL A 83 -6.33 -12.54 4.42
C VAL A 83 -6.67 -12.92 2.99
N GLU A 84 -5.95 -12.36 2.03
CA GLU A 84 -6.09 -12.73 0.63
C GLU A 84 -4.75 -13.22 0.07
N GLN A 85 -4.78 -14.29 -0.73
CA GLN A 85 -3.61 -14.79 -1.43
C GLN A 85 -3.92 -15.04 -2.90
N VAL A 86 -3.11 -14.45 -3.77
CA VAL A 86 -3.02 -14.83 -5.18
C VAL A 86 -1.81 -15.75 -5.35
N PHE A 87 -2.01 -16.90 -5.99
CA PHE A 87 -0.95 -17.88 -6.29
C PHE A 87 -0.93 -18.21 -7.79
N ILE A 88 0.25 -18.18 -8.39
CA ILE A 88 0.48 -18.59 -9.77
C ILE A 88 1.58 -19.67 -9.76
N GLY A 89 1.19 -20.92 -10.03
CA GLY A 89 2.10 -22.07 -9.97
C GLY A 89 3.21 -22.04 -11.03
N SER A 90 2.95 -21.42 -12.18
CA SER A 90 3.91 -21.28 -13.28
C SER A 90 3.76 -19.90 -13.91
N PRO A 91 4.30 -18.84 -13.27
CA PRO A 91 4.16 -17.47 -13.77
C PRO A 91 4.92 -17.29 -15.08
N THR A 92 4.39 -16.47 -15.98
CA THR A 92 5.11 -16.06 -17.18
C THR A 92 6.17 -15.04 -16.79
N THR A 93 7.42 -15.21 -17.25
CA THR A 93 8.49 -14.24 -16.96
C THR A 93 8.10 -12.81 -17.35
N GLY A 94 8.45 -11.86 -16.50
CA GLY A 94 8.27 -10.42 -16.68
C GLY A 94 7.53 -9.75 -15.51
N THR A 95 7.12 -8.51 -15.77
CA THR A 95 6.51 -7.64 -14.77
C THR A 95 5.06 -8.02 -14.48
N TYR A 96 4.72 -8.08 -13.20
CA TYR A 96 3.36 -8.11 -12.69
C TYR A 96 3.10 -6.86 -11.83
N THR A 97 1.90 -6.32 -11.89
CA THR A 97 1.46 -5.24 -11.00
C THR A 97 0.71 -5.85 -9.82
N VAL A 98 1.24 -5.63 -8.61
CA VAL A 98 0.50 -5.86 -7.37
C VAL A 98 -0.39 -4.65 -7.13
N ARG A 99 -1.69 -4.88 -7.01
CA ARG A 99 -2.66 -3.83 -6.68
C ARG A 99 -3.50 -4.27 -5.48
N VAL A 100 -3.62 -3.39 -4.49
CA VAL A 100 -4.57 -3.54 -3.39
C VAL A 100 -5.50 -2.34 -3.38
N THR A 101 -6.79 -2.60 -3.59
CA THR A 101 -7.87 -1.61 -3.48
C THR A 101 -8.74 -1.92 -2.28
N HIS A 102 -9.75 -1.10 -2.02
CA HIS A 102 -10.75 -1.36 -1.00
C HIS A 102 -12.14 -0.95 -1.48
N LYS A 103 -13.18 -1.52 -0.88
CA LYS A 103 -14.58 -1.12 -1.11
C LYS A 103 -15.05 -0.20 0.02
N GLY A 104 -15.87 0.80 -0.32
CA GLY A 104 -16.44 1.73 0.66
C GLY A 104 -15.39 2.53 1.43
N ASP A 105 -15.80 3.04 2.60
CA ASP A 105 -14.89 3.70 3.54
C ASP A 105 -14.17 2.68 4.41
N LEU A 106 -12.89 2.93 4.69
CA LEU A 106 -12.12 2.18 5.67
C LEU A 106 -12.43 2.70 7.08
N LEU A 107 -12.77 1.80 7.98
CA LEU A 107 -13.21 2.12 9.34
C LEU A 107 -12.19 1.67 10.38
N ASN A 108 -12.22 2.29 11.57
CA ASN A 108 -11.52 1.82 12.77
C ASN A 108 -12.48 1.10 13.74
N ASP A 109 -11.97 0.70 14.90
CA ASP A 109 -12.72 -0.03 15.94
C ASP A 109 -13.88 0.77 16.57
N THR A 110 -13.95 2.08 16.32
CA THR A 110 -15.05 2.96 16.76
C THR A 110 -16.04 3.26 15.63
N ASN A 111 -15.93 2.57 14.50
CA ASN A 111 -16.74 2.76 13.29
C ASN A 111 -16.59 4.17 12.67
N ALA A 112 -15.46 4.83 12.91
CA ALA A 112 -15.10 6.11 12.28
C ALA A 112 -14.18 5.87 11.09
N VAL A 113 -14.30 6.70 10.05
CA VAL A 113 -13.44 6.64 8.86
C VAL A 113 -11.98 6.85 9.28
N SER A 114 -11.11 5.90 8.91
CA SER A 114 -9.72 5.86 9.33
C SER A 114 -8.86 5.05 8.33
N ASP A 115 -7.54 5.01 8.53
CA ASP A 115 -6.66 4.23 7.68
C ASP A 115 -6.63 2.75 8.09
N GLN A 116 -6.61 1.85 7.10
CA GLN A 116 -6.35 0.43 7.32
C GLN A 116 -4.88 0.13 7.03
N ARG A 117 -4.17 -0.40 8.03
CA ARG A 117 -2.83 -0.94 7.83
C ARG A 117 -2.93 -2.34 7.24
N VAL A 118 -2.11 -2.60 6.22
CA VAL A 118 -2.03 -3.89 5.52
C VAL A 118 -0.59 -4.37 5.50
N SER A 119 -0.39 -5.66 5.72
CA SER A 119 0.90 -6.32 5.53
C SER A 119 0.87 -7.08 4.21
N ILE A 120 1.96 -7.01 3.45
CA ILE A 120 2.10 -7.67 2.15
C ILE A 120 3.34 -8.56 2.18
N ILE A 121 3.16 -9.83 1.83
CA ILE A 121 4.22 -10.82 1.70
C ILE A 121 4.26 -11.29 0.25
N ILE A 122 5.45 -11.32 -0.33
CA ILE A 122 5.67 -11.75 -1.70
C ILE A 122 6.71 -12.86 -1.68
N SER A 123 6.43 -13.94 -2.42
CA SER A 123 7.35 -15.05 -2.59
C SER A 123 7.43 -15.44 -4.05
N GLY A 124 8.64 -15.74 -4.51
CA GLY A 124 8.88 -16.13 -5.90
C GLY A 124 9.21 -14.99 -6.87
N ASN A 125 9.14 -13.73 -6.44
CA ASN A 125 9.59 -12.59 -7.23
C ASN A 125 11.13 -12.52 -7.31
N LEU A 126 11.63 -11.82 -8.32
CA LEU A 126 13.01 -11.37 -8.38
C LEU A 126 13.20 -10.15 -7.49
N ALA A 127 14.32 -10.13 -6.77
CA ALA A 127 14.72 -8.96 -6.00
C ALA A 127 15.05 -7.81 -6.94
N GLN A 128 14.51 -6.62 -6.65
CA GLN A 128 14.83 -5.38 -7.37
C GLN A 128 15.62 -4.47 -6.44
N PRO A 129 16.61 -3.71 -6.95
CA PRO A 129 17.31 -2.72 -6.15
C PRO A 129 16.34 -1.62 -5.70
N ALA A 130 16.54 -1.10 -4.49
CA ALA A 130 15.81 0.07 -4.05
C ALA A 130 16.23 1.30 -4.90
N PRO A 131 15.28 2.20 -5.23
CA PRO A 131 15.62 3.46 -5.88
C PRO A 131 16.52 4.31 -4.99
N ALA A 132 17.27 5.23 -5.60
CA ALA A 132 18.09 6.16 -4.85
C ALA A 132 17.23 7.06 -3.96
N LEU A 133 17.68 7.28 -2.71
CA LEU A 133 17.00 8.18 -1.78
C LEU A 133 17.29 9.65 -2.16
N ALA A 134 16.61 10.16 -3.18
CA ALA A 134 16.80 11.50 -3.72
C ALA A 134 15.51 12.06 -4.32
N PHE A 135 15.40 13.39 -4.36
CA PHE A 135 14.34 14.04 -5.12
C PHE A 135 14.59 13.86 -6.62
N THR A 136 13.56 13.41 -7.34
CA THR A 136 13.58 13.24 -8.80
C THR A 136 12.91 14.41 -9.51
N SER A 137 12.09 15.20 -8.82
CA SER A 137 11.57 16.48 -9.32
C SER A 137 11.41 17.48 -8.19
N ILE A 138 11.77 18.74 -8.47
CA ILE A 138 11.53 19.90 -7.62
C ILE A 138 10.87 20.95 -8.50
N THR A 139 9.64 21.32 -8.19
CA THR A 139 8.84 22.18 -9.08
C THR A 139 8.08 23.23 -8.27
N GLN A 140 8.22 24.49 -8.63
CA GLN A 140 7.38 25.55 -8.08
C GLN A 140 5.97 25.45 -8.69
N VAL A 141 4.96 25.22 -7.86
CA VAL A 141 3.56 25.06 -8.32
C VAL A 141 2.71 26.31 -8.09
N SER A 142 3.16 27.21 -7.21
CA SER A 142 2.60 28.55 -7.03
C SER A 142 3.67 29.52 -6.48
N SER A 143 3.32 30.79 -6.24
CA SER A 143 4.26 31.80 -5.71
C SER A 143 4.97 31.39 -4.42
N ASN A 144 4.34 30.54 -3.60
CA ASN A 144 4.87 30.11 -2.31
C ASN A 144 4.77 28.59 -2.08
N ILE A 145 4.57 27.77 -3.11
CA ILE A 145 4.49 26.30 -2.94
C ILE A 145 5.52 25.62 -3.84
N VAL A 146 6.32 24.74 -3.24
CA VAL A 146 7.18 23.80 -3.95
C VAL A 146 6.61 22.39 -3.88
N ALA A 147 6.59 21.68 -4.99
CA ALA A 147 6.35 20.25 -5.06
C ALA A 147 7.69 19.51 -5.09
N LEU A 148 7.85 18.54 -4.19
CA LEU A 148 8.99 17.64 -4.13
C LEU A 148 8.52 16.23 -4.45
N LYS A 149 9.12 15.60 -5.46
CA LYS A 149 8.83 14.23 -5.88
C LYS A 149 10.06 13.35 -5.71
N TRP A 150 9.87 12.10 -5.29
CA TRP A 150 10.90 11.06 -5.26
C TRP A 150 10.32 9.69 -5.64
N GLU A 151 11.21 8.77 -6.01
CA GLU A 151 10.89 7.35 -6.15
C GLU A 151 10.88 6.69 -4.77
N SER A 152 9.85 5.88 -4.49
CA SER A 152 9.61 5.28 -3.19
C SER A 152 9.48 3.76 -3.29
N VAL A 153 9.85 3.08 -2.21
CA VAL A 153 9.55 1.66 -2.02
C VAL A 153 8.23 1.55 -1.25
N VAL A 154 7.25 0.84 -1.81
CA VAL A 154 5.96 0.62 -1.14
C VAL A 154 6.18 -0.06 0.22
N GLY A 155 5.48 0.43 1.24
CA GLY A 155 5.60 -0.03 2.62
C GLY A 155 6.72 0.62 3.42
N ARG A 156 7.64 1.37 2.79
CA ARG A 156 8.60 2.23 3.52
C ARG A 156 7.95 3.53 3.95
N VAL A 157 8.50 4.09 5.03
CA VAL A 157 8.06 5.37 5.59
C VAL A 157 9.13 6.43 5.32
N TYR A 158 8.69 7.55 4.76
CA TYR A 158 9.53 8.69 4.43
C TYR A 158 9.14 9.93 5.23
N GLN A 159 10.05 10.89 5.33
CA GLN A 159 9.79 12.23 5.82
C GLN A 159 10.63 13.22 5.01
N VAL A 160 10.03 14.37 4.69
CA VAL A 160 10.81 15.50 4.19
C VAL A 160 11.15 16.37 5.37
N ASP A 161 12.44 16.65 5.53
CA ASP A 161 12.93 17.61 6.51
C ASP A 161 13.37 18.89 5.81
N TYR A 162 13.38 19.99 6.56
CA TYR A 162 13.89 21.27 6.12
C TYR A 162 14.88 21.89 7.12
N ARG A 163 15.63 22.86 6.61
CA ARG A 163 16.36 23.86 7.40
C ARG A 163 16.51 25.13 6.58
N ASP A 164 16.63 26.28 7.25
CA ASP A 164 16.68 27.59 6.58
C ASP A 164 18.12 28.08 6.33
N ASP A 165 19.11 27.38 6.90
CA ASP A 165 20.54 27.61 6.67
C ASP A 165 21.23 26.28 6.34
N VAL A 166 22.05 26.25 5.29
CA VAL A 166 22.82 25.06 4.88
C VAL A 166 24.02 24.83 5.79
N ALA A 167 24.55 25.87 6.43
CA ALA A 167 25.76 25.81 7.25
C ALA A 167 25.45 25.54 8.73
N SER A 168 24.24 25.84 9.20
CA SER A 168 23.89 25.74 10.62
C SER A 168 22.42 25.33 10.85
N GLY A 169 22.06 25.05 12.10
CA GLY A 169 20.70 24.65 12.49
C GLY A 169 20.42 23.14 12.40
N ALA A 170 19.43 22.71 13.18
CA ALA A 170 18.93 21.33 13.15
C ALA A 170 17.92 21.15 12.01
N TRP A 171 17.93 19.96 11.41
CA TRP A 171 16.85 19.55 10.51
C TRP A 171 15.54 19.44 11.27
N GLN A 172 14.48 19.96 10.69
CA GLN A 172 13.13 19.93 11.23
C GLN A 172 12.18 19.25 10.25
N ALA A 173 11.18 18.55 10.76
CA ALA A 173 10.17 17.90 9.94
C ALA A 173 9.37 18.94 9.12
N ALA A 174 9.46 18.87 7.79
CA ALA A 174 8.58 19.62 6.89
C ALA A 174 7.24 18.91 6.69
N THR A 175 7.23 17.58 6.85
CA THR A 175 6.05 16.72 6.78
C THR A 175 5.95 15.83 8.01
N GLY A 176 4.76 15.27 8.25
CA GLY A 176 4.65 14.06 9.06
C GLY A 176 5.32 12.86 8.39
N GLU A 177 5.20 11.69 9.01
CA GLU A 177 5.58 10.42 8.40
C GLU A 177 4.68 10.11 7.20
N ILE A 178 5.27 9.67 6.09
CA ILE A 178 4.58 9.34 4.85
C ILE A 178 4.79 7.87 4.55
N SER A 179 3.74 7.07 4.68
CA SER A 179 3.76 5.66 4.27
C SER A 179 3.55 5.57 2.76
N ALA A 180 4.54 5.05 2.04
CA ALA A 180 4.46 4.95 0.58
C ALA A 180 3.49 3.84 0.16
N THR A 181 2.39 4.22 -0.51
CA THR A 181 1.45 3.27 -1.14
C THR A 181 1.74 3.04 -2.62
N LYS A 182 2.63 3.84 -3.22
CA LYS A 182 3.01 3.77 -4.65
C LYS A 182 4.53 3.85 -4.81
N THR A 183 5.02 3.67 -6.04
CA THR A 183 6.45 3.76 -6.38
C THR A 183 6.97 5.18 -6.51
N ASN A 184 6.10 6.18 -6.40
CA ASN A 184 6.45 7.58 -6.40
C ASN A 184 5.61 8.30 -5.34
N VAL A 185 6.23 9.23 -4.63
CA VAL A 185 5.55 10.13 -3.70
C VAL A 185 5.84 11.57 -4.12
N THR A 186 4.81 12.42 -4.02
CA THR A 186 4.92 13.87 -4.20
C THR A 186 4.32 14.56 -2.98
N VAL A 187 5.02 15.56 -2.46
CA VAL A 187 4.49 16.46 -1.43
C VAL A 187 4.56 17.90 -1.91
N ALA A 188 3.56 18.70 -1.53
CA ALA A 188 3.53 20.14 -1.77
C ALA A 188 3.74 20.86 -0.44
N LEU A 189 4.77 21.71 -0.38
CA LEU A 189 5.17 22.44 0.83
C LEU A 189 5.02 23.94 0.61
N THR A 190 4.34 24.60 1.55
CA THR A 190 4.21 26.05 1.57
C THR A 190 5.47 26.68 2.18
N MET A 191 6.07 27.62 1.46
CA MET A 191 7.19 28.42 1.94
C MET A 191 6.68 29.56 2.82
N PRO A 192 7.26 29.74 4.03
CA PRO A 192 6.93 30.87 4.88
C PRO A 192 7.45 32.18 4.29
N SER A 193 6.75 33.28 4.58
CA SER A 193 7.23 34.62 4.26
C SER A 193 8.44 34.99 5.13
N GLY A 194 9.34 35.82 4.58
CA GLY A 194 10.51 36.32 5.31
C GLY A 194 11.66 35.32 5.49
N VAL A 195 11.55 34.10 4.94
CA VAL A 195 12.64 33.12 4.92
C VAL A 195 13.30 33.15 3.53
N PRO A 196 14.53 33.69 3.41
CA PRO A 196 15.16 33.91 2.11
C PRO A 196 15.58 32.60 1.42
N ASN A 197 15.93 31.59 2.21
CA ASN A 197 16.36 30.29 1.72
C ASN A 197 15.77 29.17 2.58
N ARG A 198 15.41 28.06 1.94
CA ARG A 198 15.02 26.82 2.61
C ARG A 198 15.59 25.63 1.85
N PHE A 199 16.23 24.74 2.58
CA PHE A 199 16.86 23.53 2.09
C PHE A 199 16.07 22.33 2.55
N PHE A 200 15.97 21.31 1.69
CA PHE A 200 15.23 20.08 1.99
C PHE A 200 16.17 18.88 1.95
N ARG A 201 15.84 17.87 2.76
CA ARG A 201 16.36 16.51 2.58
C ARG A 201 15.21 15.52 2.64
N LEU A 202 15.41 14.39 1.98
CA LEU A 202 14.55 13.24 2.08
C LEU A 202 15.16 12.25 3.09
N ALA A 203 14.36 11.85 4.07
CA ALA A 203 14.72 10.82 5.03
C ALA A 203 13.83 9.58 4.84
N GLN A 204 14.44 8.39 4.86
CA GLN A 204 13.71 7.13 5.00
C GLN A 204 13.82 6.69 6.46
N LEU A 205 12.69 6.53 7.14
CA LEU A 205 12.64 6.28 8.58
C LEU A 205 12.64 4.78 8.91
N ARG A 206 11.86 3.99 8.16
CA ARG A 206 11.70 2.54 8.34
C ARG A 206 11.17 1.88 7.08
#